data_AF-A0A3S3RK50-F1
#
_entry.id   AF-A0A3S3RK50-F1
#
_cell.length_a   1.000
_cell.length_b   1.000
_cell.length_c   1.000
_cell.angle_alpha   90.00
_cell.angle_beta   90.00
_cell.angle_gamma   90.00
#
_symmetry.space_group_name_H-M   'P 1'
#
loop_
_entity.id
_entity.type
_entity.pdbx_description
1 polymer ?
#
loop_
_entity_poly.entity_id
_entity_poly.type
_entity_poly.pdbx_seq_one_letter_code
_entity_poly.pdbx_strand_id
1 'polypeptide(L)' 'MSVKAKKGVSINKLRRYKLIMDIYNEHKNKHIPLTKILSEYIYPKYPISRSTLYNILFTPVEKELKEAEANRQQTLF' A
#
# COMPACT_ATOMS: atom_id res chain seq x y z
N MET A 1 10.14 30.03 7.58
CA MET A 1 10.28 28.76 6.83
C MET A 1 9.28 27.75 7.41
N SER A 2 8.14 27.54 6.75
CA SER A 2 7.14 26.55 7.21
C SER A 2 7.50 25.18 6.67
N VAL A 3 8.01 24.30 7.53
CA VAL A 3 8.21 22.88 7.22
C VAL A 3 6.83 22.28 6.95
N LYS A 4 6.43 22.20 5.68
CA LYS A 4 5.17 21.56 5.27
C LYS A 4 5.28 20.09 5.64
N ALA A 5 4.74 19.71 6.79
CA ALA A 5 4.51 18.31 7.10
C ALA A 5 3.76 17.72 5.91
N LYS A 6 4.32 16.71 5.22
CA LYS A 6 3.55 15.83 4.34
C LYS A 6 2.57 15.02 5.21
N LYS A 7 1.65 15.70 5.90
CA LYS A 7 0.49 15.15 6.58
C LYS A 7 -0.44 14.66 5.48
N GLY A 8 -0.56 13.35 5.28
CA GLY A 8 -1.76 12.90 4.56
C GLY A 8 -1.79 11.50 4.00
N VAL A 9 -0.70 10.74 3.98
CA VAL A 9 -0.89 9.28 3.85
C VAL A 9 -1.28 8.79 5.24
N SER A 10 -2.59 8.68 5.47
CA SER A 10 -3.11 8.09 6.70
C SER A 10 -2.46 6.72 6.88
N ILE A 11 -1.97 6.41 8.08
CA ILE A 11 -1.37 5.11 8.43
C ILE A 11 -2.29 3.97 7.97
N ASN A 12 -3.61 4.15 8.07
CA ASN A 12 -4.60 3.18 7.61
C ASN A 12 -4.57 2.95 6.09
N LYS A 13 -4.25 3.98 5.30
CA LYS A 13 -4.05 3.85 3.85
C LYS A 13 -2.78 3.04 3.56
N LEU A 14 -1.66 3.31 4.24
CA LEU A 14 -0.43 2.52 4.10
C LEU A 14 -0.63 1.07 4.50
N ARG A 15 -1.36 0.80 5.58
CA ARG A 15 -1.74 -0.55 5.99
C ARG A 15 -2.55 -1.27 4.92
N ARG A 16 -3.56 -0.61 4.32
CA ARG A 16 -4.31 -1.20 3.20
C ARG A 16 -3.41 -1.49 2.00
N TYR A 17 -2.48 -0.59 1.68
CA TYR A 17 -1.54 -0.78 0.58
C TYR A 17 -0.63 -1.98 0.85
N LYS A 18 -0.17 -2.17 2.09
CA LYS A 18 0.63 -3.32 2.49
C LYS A 18 -0.13 -4.62 2.32
N LEU A 19 -1.38 -4.69 2.79
CA LEU A 19 -2.24 -5.87 2.63
C LEU A 19 -2.48 -6.23 1.15
N ILE A 20 -2.71 -5.23 0.30
CA ILE A 20 -2.88 -5.45 -1.15
C ILE A 20 -1.58 -5.94 -1.79
N MET A 21 -0.44 -5.36 -1.40
CA MET A 21 0.89 -5.75 -1.87
C MET A 21 1.23 -7.20 -1.47
N ASP A 22 0.85 -7.61 -0.27
CA ASP A 22 1.11 -8.96 0.23
C ASP A 22 0.28 -10.00 -0.56
N ILE A 23 -1.01 -9.73 -0.83
CA ILE A 23 -1.85 -10.57 -1.71
C ILE A 23 -1.25 -10.64 -3.13
N TYR A 24 -0.80 -9.50 -3.66
CA TYR A 24 -0.16 -9.48 -4.96
C TYR A 24 1.09 -10.37 -4.99
N ASN A 25 1.96 -10.25 -3.98
CA ASN A 25 3.21 -11.02 -3.90
C ASN A 25 2.96 -12.53 -3.71
N GLU A 26 1.92 -12.92 -2.97
CA GLU A 26 1.53 -14.32 -2.78
C GLU A 26 1.16 -15.00 -4.11
N HIS A 27 0.48 -14.28 -5.01
CA HIS A 27 0.01 -14.80 -6.29
C HIS A 27 0.89 -14.38 -7.49
N LYS A 28 1.93 -13.58 -7.27
CA LYS A 28 2.82 -13.10 -8.33
C LYS A 28 3.65 -14.26 -8.87
N ASN A 29 3.36 -14.66 -10.09
CA ASN A 29 4.15 -15.62 -10.86
C ASN A 29 4.49 -15.03 -12.23
N LYS A 30 5.64 -15.39 -12.81
CA LYS A 30 6.11 -14.95 -14.14
C LYS A 30 5.08 -15.16 -15.24
N HIS A 31 4.21 -16.17 -15.10
CA HIS A 31 3.21 -16.54 -16.10
C HIS A 31 1.81 -15.95 -15.86
N ILE A 32 1.56 -15.33 -14.71
CA ILE A 32 0.24 -14.80 -14.37
C ILE A 32 0.24 -13.29 -14.62
N PRO A 33 -0.64 -12.78 -15.51
CA PRO A 33 -0.70 -11.35 -15.76
C PRO A 33 -1.29 -10.63 -14.55
N LEU A 34 -0.79 -9.42 -14.29
CA LEU A 34 -1.25 -8.56 -13.19
C LEU A 34 -2.75 -8.31 -13.23
N THR A 35 -3.36 -8.23 -14.42
CA THR A 35 -4.81 -8.09 -14.58
C THR A 35 -5.59 -9.26 -14.01
N LYS A 36 -5.08 -10.49 -14.16
CA LYS A 36 -5.68 -11.70 -13.59
C LYS A 36 -5.53 -11.72 -12.08
N ILE A 37 -4.36 -11.31 -11.57
CA ILE A 37 -4.13 -11.18 -10.12
C ILE A 37 -5.11 -10.15 -9.52
N LEU A 38 -5.29 -9.02 -10.22
CA LEU A 38 -6.24 -7.99 -9.83
C LEU A 38 -7.67 -8.52 -9.81
N SER A 39 -8.14 -9.18 -10.88
CA SER A 39 -9.54 -9.62 -10.96
C SER A 39 -9.87 -10.78 -10.01
N GLU A 40 -8.97 -11.74 -9.86
CA GLU A 40 -9.26 -12.99 -9.13
C GLU A 40 -8.96 -12.90 -7.63
N TYR A 41 -7.92 -12.17 -7.22
CA TYR A 41 -7.43 -12.20 -5.84
C TYR A 41 -7.57 -10.87 -5.10
N ILE A 42 -7.36 -9.75 -5.79
CA ILE A 42 -7.34 -8.43 -5.15
C ILE A 42 -8.73 -7.79 -5.16
N TYR A 43 -9.36 -7.66 -6.33
CA TYR A 43 -10.64 -6.95 -6.52
C TYR A 43 -11.79 -7.48 -5.64
N PRO A 44 -11.94 -8.80 -5.41
CA PRO A 44 -12.99 -9.31 -4.53
C PRO A 44 -12.85 -8.84 -3.07
N LYS A 45 -11.63 -8.56 -2.61
CA LYS A 45 -11.34 -8.11 -1.24
C LYS A 45 -11.19 -6.59 -1.15
N TYR A 46 -10.58 -5.99 -2.16
CA TYR A 46 -10.23 -4.58 -2.26
C TYR A 46 -10.60 -4.07 -3.65
N PRO A 47 -11.82 -3.51 -3.84
CA PRO A 47 -12.24 -2.98 -5.12
C PRO A 47 -11.41 -1.73 -5.45
N ILE A 48 -10.40 -1.92 -6.30
CA ILE A 48 -9.47 -0.88 -6.76
C ILE A 48 -9.32 -0.95 -8.27
N SER A 49 -8.93 0.17 -8.87
CA SER A 49 -8.57 0.21 -10.28
C SER A 49 -7.18 -0.39 -10.52
N ARG A 50 -6.91 -0.77 -11.77
CA ARG A 50 -5.57 -1.19 -12.20
C ARG A 50 -4.52 -0.09 -12.00
N SER A 51 -4.88 1.18 -12.22
CA SER A 51 -3.98 2.31 -11.98
C SER A 51 -3.64 2.45 -10.50
N THR A 52 -4.61 2.24 -9.60
CA THR A 52 -4.35 2.20 -8.16
C THR A 52 -3.43 1.06 -7.78
N LEU A 53 -3.62 -0.14 -8.35
CA LEU A 53 -2.70 -1.26 -8.11
C LEU A 53 -1.26 -0.91 -8.52
N TYR A 54 -1.05 -0.35 -9.72
CA TYR A 54 0.29 0.12 -10.12
C TYR A 54 0.87 1.13 -9.14
N ASN A 55 0.09 2.13 -8.73
CA ASN A 55 0.54 3.11 -7.75
C ASN A 55 0.99 2.43 -6.44
N ILE A 56 0.25 1.43 -5.96
CA ILE A 56 0.62 0.64 -4.78
C ILE A 56 1.95 -0.07 -5.00
N LEU A 57 2.15 -0.74 -6.14
CA LEU A 57 3.38 -1.47 -6.46
C LEU A 57 4.63 -0.56 -6.54
N PHE A 58 4.45 0.69 -6.96
CA PHE A 58 5.53 1.67 -7.06
C PHE A 58 5.72 2.53 -5.80
N THR A 59 4.78 2.48 -4.85
CA THR A 59 4.91 3.19 -3.57
C THR A 59 5.85 2.39 -2.67
N PRO A 60 6.84 3.02 -2.01
CA PRO A 60 7.69 2.36 -1.02
C PRO A 60 6.93 2.16 0.31
N VAL A 61 5.85 1.37 0.26
CA VAL A 61 4.85 1.22 1.34
C VAL A 61 5.49 0.82 2.66
N GLU A 62 6.45 -0.11 2.64
CA GLU A 62 7.10 -0.60 3.86
C GLU A 62 7.91 0.50 4.56
N LYS A 63 8.65 1.31 3.79
CA LYS A 63 9.43 2.42 4.31
C LYS A 63 8.51 3.49 4.89
N GLU A 64 7.50 3.91 4.12
CA GLU A 64 6.55 4.94 4.55
C GLU A 64 5.74 4.49 5.78
N LEU A 65 5.36 3.22 5.85
CA LEU A 65 4.61 2.68 6.99
C LEU A 65 5.47 2.66 8.25
N LYS A 66 6.73 2.20 8.15
CA LYS A 66 7.67 2.18 9.27
C LYS A 66 7.91 3.58 9.84
N GLU A 67 8.13 4.56 8.97
CA GLU A 67 8.30 5.96 9.38
C GLU A 67 7.01 6.50 10.05
N ALA A 68 5.84 6.20 9.48
CA ALA A 68 4.57 6.68 10.03
C ALA A 68 4.21 6.05 11.38
N GLU A 69 4.53 4.76 11.58
CA GLU A 69 4.31 4.07 12.85
C GLU A 69 5.28 4.55 13.95
N ALA A 70 6.55 4.78 13.62
CA ALA A 70 7.52 5.38 14.54
C ALA A 70 7.06 6.77 15.01
N ASN A 71 6.61 7.62 14.09
CA ASN A 71 6.09 8.95 14.43
C ASN A 71 4.82 8.88 15.30
N ARG A 72 3.94 7.90 15.07
CA ARG A 72 2.74 7.70 15.90
C ARG A 72 3.10 7.31 17.33
N GLN A 73 4.07 6.42 17.51
CA GLN A 73 4.52 5.99 18.84
C GLN A 73 5.09 7.16 19.65
N GLN A 74 5.85 8.08 19.02
CA GLN A 74 6.38 9.28 19.68
C GLN A 74 5.30 10.25 20.17
N THR A 75 4.12 10.27 19.55
CA THR A 75 3.01 11.16 19.96
C THR A 75 2.10 10.59 21.06
N LEU A 76 2.29 9.33 21.47
CA LEU A 76 1.49 8.67 22.51
C LEU A 76 2.15 8.64 23.89
N PHE A 77 3.33 9.24 24.04
CA PHE A 77 4.04 9.45 25.30
C PHE A 77 4.27 10.95 25.52
#